data_AF-A0A1F5CCT0-F1
#
_entry.id   AF-A0A1F5CCT0-F1
#
_cell.length_a   1.000
_cell.length_b   1.000
_cell.length_c   1.000
_cell.angle_alpha   90.00
_cell.angle_beta   90.00
_cell.angle_gamma   90.00
#
_symmetry.space_group_name_H-M   'P 1'
#
loop_
_entity.id
_entity.type
_entity.pdbx_description
1 polymer ?
#
loop_
_entity_poly.entity_id
_entity_poly.type
_entity_poly.pdbx_seq_one_letter_code
_entity_poly.pdbx_strand_id
1 'polypeptide(L)'
;MLTYYRKILKSKLTFLVLVPIVAALLFSIGQRIYYQYQVRVGFNELADQVEILKKQKSDLESLIGYYNDKDNLEKEARIRLNVKKPGENVVVILPHATSTGDDRISPVTESGNLPNWKQWWHYFFQ
;
A
#
# COMPACT_ATOMS: atom_id res chain seq x y z
N MET A 1 -41.45 -18.53 -52.65
CA MET A 1 -41.28 -17.28 -51.88
C MET A 1 -39.81 -16.92 -51.59
N LEU A 2 -38.96 -17.88 -51.17
CA LEU A 2 -37.51 -17.65 -50.89
C LEU A 2 -36.65 -17.25 -52.09
N THR A 3 -37.01 -17.68 -53.31
CA THR A 3 -36.27 -17.37 -54.54
C THR A 3 -36.50 -15.94 -55.05
N TYR A 4 -37.66 -15.36 -54.78
CA TYR A 4 -38.00 -13.98 -55.14
C TYR A 4 -37.14 -12.96 -54.37
N TYR A 5 -36.97 -13.17 -53.06
CA TYR A 5 -36.10 -12.35 -52.22
C TYR A 5 -34.65 -12.33 -52.71
N ARG A 6 -34.10 -13.49 -53.10
CA ARG A 6 -32.73 -13.58 -53.64
C ARG A 6 -32.55 -12.80 -54.96
N LYS A 7 -33.60 -12.68 -55.78
CA LYS A 7 -33.54 -11.95 -57.05
C LYS A 7 -33.61 -10.44 -56.85
N ILE A 8 -34.40 -9.99 -55.87
CA ILE A 8 -34.49 -8.59 -55.47
C ILE A 8 -33.19 -8.15 -54.80
N LEU A 9 -32.64 -8.93 -53.86
CA LEU A 9 -31.37 -8.63 -53.16
C LEU A 9 -30.14 -8.51 -54.07
N LYS A 10 -30.12 -9.15 -55.24
CA LYS A 10 -29.01 -9.11 -56.21
C LYS A 10 -29.10 -7.96 -57.23
N SER A 11 -30.15 -7.14 -57.17
CA SER A 11 -30.30 -6.01 -58.07
C SER A 11 -29.36 -4.86 -57.66
N LYS A 12 -28.74 -4.18 -58.63
CA LYS A 12 -27.88 -3.01 -58.35
C LYS A 12 -28.65 -1.91 -57.60
N LEU A 13 -29.96 -1.81 -57.86
CA LEU A 13 -30.83 -0.80 -57.28
C LEU A 13 -31.13 -1.06 -55.79
N THR A 14 -31.27 -2.32 -55.39
CA THR A 14 -31.47 -2.66 -53.98
C THR A 14 -30.21 -2.44 -53.18
N PHE A 15 -29.04 -2.73 -53.75
CA PHE A 15 -27.77 -2.44 -53.10
C PHE A 15 -27.58 -0.92 -52.92
N LEU A 16 -27.94 -0.12 -53.93
CA LEU A 16 -27.85 1.35 -53.89
C LEU A 16 -28.70 1.98 -52.78
N VAL A 17 -29.86 1.40 -52.45
CA VAL A 17 -30.74 1.91 -51.38
C VAL A 17 -30.45 1.25 -50.02
N LEU A 18 -30.11 -0.04 -50.00
CA LEU A 18 -29.90 -0.79 -48.75
C LEU A 18 -28.60 -0.41 -48.05
N VAL A 19 -27.51 -0.20 -48.80
CA VAL A 19 -26.20 0.15 -48.24
C VAL A 19 -26.22 1.45 -47.42
N PRO A 20 -26.78 2.59 -47.89
CA PRO A 20 -26.81 3.80 -47.09
C PRO A 20 -27.71 3.65 -45.84
N ILE A 21 -28.78 2.87 -45.91
CA ILE A 21 -29.65 2.60 -44.76
C ILE A 21 -28.89 1.80 -43.69
N VAL A 22 -28.19 0.74 -44.10
CA VAL A 22 -27.36 -0.06 -43.18
C VAL A 22 -26.21 0.77 -42.63
N ALA A 23 -25.56 1.59 -43.46
CA ALA A 23 -24.49 2.49 -43.03
C ALA A 23 -24.98 3.53 -42.01
N ALA A 24 -26.17 4.12 -42.20
CA ALA A 24 -26.78 5.05 -41.26
C ALA A 24 -27.11 4.39 -39.92
N LEU A 25 -27.60 3.14 -39.93
CA LEU A 25 -27.84 2.35 -38.72
C LEU A 25 -26.53 2.05 -37.99
N LEU A 26 -25.50 1.59 -38.70
CA LEU A 26 -24.18 1.32 -38.12
C LEU A 26 -23.55 2.59 -37.54
N PHE A 27 -23.68 3.72 -38.23
CA PHE A 27 -23.19 5.02 -37.76
C PHE A 27 -23.89 5.48 -36.48
N SER A 28 -25.22 5.35 -36.43
CA SER A 28 -26.03 5.70 -35.25
C SER A 28 -25.67 4.84 -34.03
N ILE A 29 -25.45 3.54 -34.23
CA ILE A 29 -25.04 2.61 -33.17
C ILE A 29 -23.62 2.93 -32.69
N GLY A 30 -22.68 3.17 -33.62
CA GLY A 30 -21.30 3.50 -33.31
C GLY A 30 -21.17 4.77 -32.47
N GLN A 31 -21.92 5.82 -32.81
CA GLN A 31 -21.96 7.07 -32.04
C GLN A 31 -22.46 6.82 -30.60
N ARG A 32 -23.50 5.99 -30.42
CA ARG A 32 -24.06 5.69 -29.10
C ARG A 32 -23.11 4.91 -28.21
N ILE A 33 -22.32 3.99 -28.78
CA ILE A 33 -21.31 3.22 -28.05
C ILE A 33 -20.17 4.12 -27.58
N TYR A 34 -19.73 5.08 -28.41
CA TYR A 34 -18.67 6.02 -28.06
C TYR A 34 -19.05 6.91 -26.87
N TYR A 35 -20.30 7.42 -26.84
CA TYR A 35 -20.81 8.19 -25.69
C TYR A 35 -20.94 7.35 -24.41
N GLN A 36 -21.39 6.10 -24.51
CA GLN A 36 -21.51 5.24 -23.32
C GLN A 36 -20.16 4.88 -22.71
N TYR A 37 -19.09 4.78 -23.51
CA TYR A 37 -17.76 4.46 -23.01
C TYR A 37 -17.19 5.59 -22.15
N GLN A 38 -17.28 6.84 -22.61
CA GLN A 38 -16.76 7.99 -21.86
C GLN A 38 -17.48 8.21 -20.52
N VAL A 39 -18.81 8.04 -20.51
CA VAL A 39 -19.60 8.21 -19.28
C VAL A 39 -19.32 7.09 -18.28
N ARG A 40 -19.09 5.86 -18.74
CA ARG A 40 -18.80 4.72 -17.86
C ARG A 40 -17.41 4.78 -17.25
N VAL A 41 -16.41 5.27 -18.00
CA VAL A 41 -15.05 5.47 -17.47
C VAL A 41 -15.04 6.56 -16.40
N GLY A 42 -15.72 7.69 -16.65
CA GLY A 42 -15.81 8.77 -15.66
C GLY A 42 -16.55 8.37 -14.38
N PHE A 43 -17.54 7.48 -14.46
CA PHE A 43 -18.25 6.99 -13.28
C PHE A 43 -17.37 6.12 -12.38
N ASN A 44 -16.56 5.23 -12.96
CA ASN A 44 -15.65 4.38 -12.19
C ASN A 44 -14.54 5.19 -11.54
N GLU A 45 -13.92 6.13 -12.26
CA GLU A 45 -12.88 6.98 -11.70
C GLU A 45 -13.41 7.83 -10.54
N LEU A 46 -14.62 8.39 -10.68
CA LEU A 46 -15.24 9.17 -9.61
C LEU A 46 -15.64 8.31 -8.41
N ALA A 47 -16.10 7.08 -8.63
CA ALA A 47 -16.40 6.13 -7.56
C ALA A 47 -15.12 5.73 -6.79
N ASP A 48 -14.03 5.44 -7.49
CA ASP A 48 -12.74 5.12 -6.89
C ASP A 48 -12.19 6.30 -6.07
N GLN A 49 -12.31 7.53 -6.60
CA GLN A 49 -11.93 8.74 -5.86
C GLN A 49 -12.74 8.91 -4.56
N VAL A 50 -14.05 8.64 -4.60
CA VAL A 50 -14.91 8.69 -3.40
C VAL A 50 -14.49 7.65 -2.36
N GLU A 51 -14.15 6.43 -2.79
CA GLU A 51 -13.69 5.38 -1.89
C GLU A 51 -12.35 5.74 -1.22
N ILE A 52 -11.39 6.22 -2.00
CA ILE A 52 -10.08 6.68 -1.50
C ILE A 52 -10.27 7.79 -0.46
N LEU A 53 -11.10 8.79 -0.78
CA LEU A 53 -11.32 9.94 0.10
C LEU A 53 -12.02 9.53 1.40
N LYS A 54 -12.96 8.57 1.32
CA LYS A 54 -13.63 8.00 2.50
C LYS A 54 -12.65 7.25 3.40
N LYS A 55 -11.72 6.49 2.82
CA LYS A 55 -10.67 5.79 3.56
C LYS A 55 -9.73 6.77 4.25
N GLN A 56 -9.24 7.78 3.53
CA GLN A 56 -8.39 8.83 4.09
C GLN A 56 -9.06 9.56 5.26
N LYS A 57 -10.35 9.88 5.12
CA LYS A 57 -11.13 10.48 6.21
C LYS A 57 -11.16 9.57 7.45
N SER A 58 -11.45 8.28 7.26
CA SER A 58 -11.49 7.31 8.37
C SER A 58 -10.13 7.16 9.06
N ASP A 59 -9.05 7.11 8.30
CA ASP A 59 -7.68 7.02 8.83
C ASP A 59 -7.32 8.27 9.64
N LEU A 60 -7.71 9.45 9.14
CA LEU A 60 -7.46 10.72 9.83
C LEU A 60 -8.30 10.84 11.11
N GLU A 61 -9.57 10.43 11.08
CA GLU A 61 -10.42 10.38 12.27
C GLU A 61 -9.86 9.43 13.34
N SER A 62 -9.32 8.27 12.92
CA SER A 62 -8.63 7.34 13.81
C SER A 62 -7.38 7.97 14.44
N LEU A 63 -6.57 8.67 13.65
CA LEU A 63 -5.39 9.39 14.15
C LEU A 63 -5.77 10.49 15.15
N ILE A 64 -6.80 11.27 14.84
CA ILE A 64 -7.33 12.30 15.75
C ILE A 64 -7.80 11.65 17.06
N GLY A 65 -8.52 10.53 16.98
CA GLY A 65 -8.93 9.76 18.15
C GLY A 65 -7.74 9.30 18.99
N TYR A 66 -6.70 8.75 18.35
CA TYR A 66 -5.48 8.32 19.02
C TYR A 66 -4.78 9.47 19.76
N TYR A 67 -4.61 10.63 19.11
CA TYR A 67 -3.91 11.77 19.72
C TYR A 67 -4.74 12.59 20.71
N ASN A 68 -6.08 12.52 20.65
CA ASN A 68 -6.95 13.16 21.64
C ASN A 68 -6.92 12.46 23.00
N ASP A 69 -6.58 11.18 23.04
CA ASP A 69 -6.45 10.44 24.29
C ASP A 69 -5.15 10.85 25.02
N LYS A 70 -5.31 11.31 26.26
CA LYS A 70 -4.21 11.75 27.11
C LYS A 70 -3.23 10.62 27.40
N ASP A 71 -3.70 9.38 27.48
CA ASP A 71 -2.84 8.22 27.75
C ASP A 71 -1.92 7.92 26.56
N ASN A 72 -2.43 8.08 25.33
CA ASN A 72 -1.64 7.92 24.12
C ASN A 72 -0.66 9.08 23.91
N LEU A 73 -1.06 10.30 24.26
CA LEU A 73 -0.16 11.46 24.25
C LEU A 73 1.00 11.25 25.25
N GLU A 74 0.71 10.74 26.44
CA GLU A 74 1.73 10.40 27.43
C GLU A 74 2.63 9.26 26.92
N LYS A 75 2.06 8.25 26.28
CA LYS A 75 2.80 7.15 25.64
C LYS A 75 3.78 7.63 24.57
N GLU A 76 3.34 8.51 23.67
CA GLU A 76 4.20 9.14 22.67
C GLU A 76 5.31 9.98 23.32
N ALA A 77 4.98 10.76 24.35
CA ALA A 77 5.97 11.56 25.09
C ALA A 77 7.02 10.67 25.76
N ARG A 78 6.63 9.53 26.35
CA ARG A 78 7.55 8.54 26.94
C ARG A 78 8.53 7.98 25.92
N ILE A 79 8.02 7.57 24.75
CA ILE A 79 8.81 7.01 23.67
C ILE A 79 9.78 8.06 23.12
N ARG A 80 9.31 9.29 22.86
CA ARG A 80 10.11 10.35 22.24
C ARG A 80 11.14 10.98 23.18
N LEU A 81 10.80 11.13 24.45
CA LEU A 81 11.68 11.74 25.46
C LEU A 81 12.47 10.69 26.25
N ASN A 82 12.26 9.40 25.96
CA ASN A 82 12.83 8.27 26.68
C ASN A 82 12.62 8.35 28.21
N VAL A 83 11.45 8.85 28.63
CA VAL A 83 11.06 9.05 30.04
C VAL A 83 10.14 7.92 30.53
N LYS A 84 10.23 7.56 31.81
CA LYS A 84 9.48 6.44 32.41
C LYS A 84 8.62 6.87 33.60
N LYS A 85 7.53 6.15 33.87
CA LYS A 85 6.70 6.34 35.09
C LYS A 85 7.51 5.92 36.33
N PRO A 86 7.32 6.55 37.50
CA PRO A 86 7.86 6.04 38.75
C PRO A 86 7.31 4.62 39.01
N GLY A 87 8.21 3.63 39.09
CA GLY A 87 7.86 2.20 39.22
C GLY A 87 8.04 1.34 37.95
N GLU A 88 8.44 1.92 36.82
CA GLU A 88 8.63 1.21 35.54
C GLU A 88 10.07 0.63 35.41
N ASN A 89 10.16 -0.68 35.11
CA ASN A 89 11.42 -1.39 34.90
C ASN A 89 11.78 -1.45 33.41
N VAL A 90 12.93 -0.91 33.03
CA VAL A 90 13.43 -0.94 31.64
C VAL A 90 14.33 -2.16 31.48
N VAL A 91 14.01 -3.03 30.52
CA VAL A 91 14.82 -4.21 30.19
C VAL A 91 15.58 -3.94 28.90
N VAL A 92 16.91 -3.97 28.97
CA VAL A 92 17.77 -3.93 27.79
C VAL A 92 18.08 -5.37 27.38
N ILE A 93 17.57 -5.78 26.22
CA ILE A 93 17.82 -7.11 25.67
C ILE A 93 19.12 -7.02 24.87
N LEU A 94 20.21 -7.51 25.46
CA LEU A 94 21.47 -7.68 24.74
C LEU A 94 21.34 -8.95 23.87
N PRO A 95 21.72 -8.91 22.57
CA PRO A 95 21.76 -10.11 21.76
C PRO A 95 22.69 -11.11 22.43
N HIS A 96 22.15 -12.32 22.65
CA HIS A 96 22.82 -13.38 23.37
C HIS A 96 24.12 -13.73 22.64
N ALA A 97 25.27 -13.34 23.21
CA ALA A 97 26.47 -14.12 22.99
C ALA A 97 26.15 -15.49 23.59
N THR A 98 26.08 -16.51 22.74
CA THR A 98 25.93 -17.90 23.14
C THR A 98 27.00 -18.25 24.18
N SER A 99 26.61 -18.22 25.45
CA SER A 99 27.39 -18.79 26.55
C SER A 99 26.60 -19.99 27.04
N THR A 100 26.71 -21.09 26.32
CA THR A 100 26.49 -22.42 26.89
C THR A 100 27.40 -22.55 28.09
N GLY A 101 26.82 -22.87 29.25
CA GLY A 101 27.53 -22.94 30.51
C GLY A 101 28.77 -23.82 30.47
N ASP A 102 29.84 -23.30 31.05
CA ASP A 102 30.82 -24.11 31.77
C ASP A 102 31.10 -23.39 33.08
N ASP A 103 30.63 -23.98 34.19
CA ASP A 103 30.98 -23.60 35.55
C ASP A 103 32.44 -23.97 35.79
N ARG A 104 33.34 -23.18 35.21
CA ARG A 104 34.77 -23.22 35.51
C ARG A 104 35.22 -21.83 35.91
N ILE A 105 35.28 -21.64 37.22
CA ILE A 105 36.09 -20.59 37.84
C ILE A 105 37.55 -20.87 37.44
N SER A 106 37.95 -20.34 36.29
CA SER A 106 39.36 -20.22 35.91
C SER A 106 39.95 -19.00 36.62
N PRO A 107 41.18 -19.10 37.14
CA PRO A 107 41.76 -18.06 37.99
C PRO A 107 41.89 -16.77 37.18
N VAL A 108 41.54 -15.65 37.82
CA VAL A 108 41.87 -14.30 37.37
C VAL A 108 43.36 -14.27 37.04
N THR A 109 43.68 -14.35 35.76
CA THR A 109 45.01 -14.00 35.28
C THR A 109 45.04 -12.49 35.30
N GLU A 110 45.76 -11.95 36.28
CA GLU A 110 46.12 -10.53 36.37
C GLU A 110 46.71 -10.09 35.02
N SER A 111 45.84 -9.59 34.16
CA SER A 111 46.24 -8.90 32.94
C SER A 111 46.66 -7.52 33.38
N GLY A 112 47.94 -7.43 33.75
CA GLY A 112 48.57 -6.24 34.27
C GLY A 112 48.24 -5.00 33.42
N ASN A 113 47.65 -4.01 34.09
CA ASN A 113 47.84 -2.58 33.86
C ASN A 113 47.90 -2.08 32.39
N LEU A 114 47.03 -2.58 31.50
CA LEU A 114 46.83 -1.91 30.20
C LEU A 114 45.84 -0.77 30.37
N PRO A 115 46.19 0.47 29.97
CA PRO A 115 45.27 1.59 30.03
C PRO A 115 44.03 1.33 29.15
N ASN A 116 42.86 1.76 29.62
CA ASN A 116 41.57 1.47 29.01
C ASN A 116 41.53 1.74 27.49
N TRP A 117 42.17 2.80 27.00
CA TRP A 117 42.19 3.15 25.57
C TRP A 117 42.77 2.04 24.67
N LYS A 118 43.75 1.27 25.17
CA LYS A 118 44.37 0.18 24.41
C LYS A 118 43.47 -1.05 24.34
N GLN A 119 42.63 -1.26 25.36
CA GLN A 119 41.62 -2.33 25.36
C GLN A 119 40.54 -2.05 24.32
N TRP A 120 40.06 -0.79 24.24
CA TRP A 120 39.07 -0.39 23.25
C TRP A 120 39.60 -0.50 21.81
N TRP A 121 40.84 -0.09 21.56
CA TRP A 121 41.44 -0.22 20.23
C TRP A 121 41.47 -1.68 19.76
N HIS A 122 41.87 -2.59 20.64
CA HIS A 122 41.96 -4.00 20.32
C HIS A 122 40.59 -4.64 20.04
N TYR A 123 39.52 -4.16 20.69
CA TYR A 123 38.16 -4.64 20.46
C TYR A 123 37.59 -4.18 19.11
N PHE A 124 37.98 -3.00 18.64
CA PHE A 124 37.42 -2.42 17.42
C PHE A 124 38.20 -2.74 16.14
N PHE A 125 39.49 -3.08 16.23
CA PHE A 125 40.38 -3.13 15.06
C PHE A 125 41.23 -4.39 14.92
N GLN A 126 41.07 -5.39 15.78
CA GLN A 126 41.74 -6.68 15.65
C GLN A 126 40.73 -7.82 15.75
#